data_AF-A0A3Q1F9L0-F1
#
_entry.id   AF-A0A3Q1F9L0-F1
#
_cell.length_a   1.000
_cell.length_b   1.000
_cell.length_c   1.000
_cell.angle_alpha   90.00
_cell.angle_beta   90.00
_cell.angle_gamma   90.00
#
_symmetry.space_group_name_H-M   'P 1'
#
loop_
_entity.id
_entity.type
_entity.pdbx_description
1 polymer ?
#
loop_
_entity_poly.entity_id
_entity_poly.type
_entity_poly.pdbx_seq_one_letter_code
_entity_poly.pdbx_strand_id
1 'polypeptide(L)'
;MPRRIRVLLLLHLAVLLSGWPTGAVRIRKKATRTRSCLDLPEEVLEQMFGRLSVGVMSAFHHALQLEPQEKLNLTCPSTSRTLTDSKTRLPVNLRSVSPWAYRLSYDPNRYPRYIPEAYCLCKGCLIGPYGEESNQHRSTPVYTPSVVLRRTGSCIGGRHSYAEIYVSVAVGCTCVPLQEKERDGQNSNQSLEGREKKARQLFSAGKKA
;
A
#
# COMPACT_ATOMS: atom_id res chain seq x y z
N MET A 1 72.48 60.98 8.38
CA MET A 1 71.73 60.47 7.21
C MET A 1 71.34 58.97 7.26
N PRO A 2 72.10 58.00 7.85
CA PRO A 2 71.79 56.56 7.67
C PRO A 2 70.72 55.96 8.62
N ARG A 3 70.38 56.64 9.73
CA ARG A 3 69.39 56.14 10.72
C ARG A 3 67.93 56.35 10.29
N ARG A 4 67.60 57.46 9.61
CA ARG A 4 66.23 57.72 9.13
C ARG A 4 65.83 56.82 7.96
N ILE A 5 66.80 56.46 7.11
CA ILE A 5 66.60 55.55 5.97
C ILE A 5 66.30 54.12 6.45
N ARG A 6 67.00 53.63 7.50
CA ARG A 6 66.73 52.29 8.08
C ARG A 6 65.34 52.18 8.71
N VAL A 7 64.83 53.23 9.35
CA VAL A 7 63.49 53.23 9.96
C VAL A 7 62.40 53.23 8.90
N LEU A 8 62.58 54.00 7.82
CA LEU A 8 61.65 54.02 6.68
C LEU A 8 61.65 52.68 5.92
N LEU A 9 62.81 52.03 5.75
CA LEU A 9 62.91 50.70 5.14
C LEU A 9 62.22 49.61 5.98
N LEU A 10 62.34 49.65 7.31
CA LEU A 10 61.66 48.70 8.20
C LEU A 10 60.14 48.91 8.23
N LEU A 11 59.67 50.17 8.16
CA LEU A 11 58.24 50.48 8.04
C LEU A 11 57.68 50.04 6.68
N HIS A 12 58.42 50.22 5.58
CA HIS A 12 58.01 49.74 4.26
C HIS A 12 57.98 48.20 4.17
N LEU A 13 58.93 47.49 4.79
CA LEU A 13 58.88 46.02 4.87
C LEU A 13 57.72 45.51 5.72
N ALA A 14 57.36 46.21 6.80
CA ALA A 14 56.22 45.84 7.64
C ALA A 14 54.87 46.02 6.92
N VAL A 15 54.72 47.06 6.10
CA VAL A 15 53.50 47.32 5.30
C VAL A 15 53.35 46.32 4.15
N LEU A 16 54.45 45.81 3.60
CA LEU A 16 54.42 44.80 2.53
C LEU A 16 54.05 43.39 3.04
N LEU A 17 54.16 43.11 4.34
CA LEU A 17 53.84 41.80 4.93
C LEU A 17 52.37 41.68 5.42
N SER A 18 51.61 42.79 5.49
CA SER A 18 50.22 42.78 5.96
C SER A 18 49.17 42.57 4.86
N GLY A 19 49.59 42.21 3.65
CA GLY A 19 48.75 42.20 2.45
C GLY A 19 48.34 40.83 1.93
N TRP A 20 48.03 39.84 2.77
CA TRP A 20 47.34 38.62 2.32
C TRP A 20 45.92 38.58 2.86
N PRO A 21 44.90 38.83 2.03
CA PRO A 21 43.55 38.45 2.39
C PRO A 21 43.52 36.92 2.33
N THR A 22 43.55 36.26 3.48
CA THR A 22 43.06 34.89 3.62
C THR A 22 41.54 34.92 3.50
N GLY A 23 41.07 35.27 2.30
CA GLY A 23 39.73 34.94 1.86
C GLY A 23 39.72 33.43 1.67
N ALA A 24 39.40 32.69 2.73
CA ALA A 24 38.96 31.32 2.57
C ALA A 24 37.81 31.37 1.57
N VAL A 25 38.08 30.97 0.33
CA VAL A 25 37.05 30.65 -0.65
C VAL A 25 36.28 29.53 -0.01
N ARG A 26 35.21 29.87 0.71
CA ARG A 26 34.15 28.93 1.02
C ARG A 26 33.62 28.57 -0.36
N ILE A 27 34.17 27.51 -0.95
CA ILE A 27 33.47 26.72 -1.94
C ILE A 27 32.22 26.30 -1.19
N ARG A 28 31.16 27.11 -1.35
CA ARG A 28 29.81 26.74 -0.99
C ARG A 28 29.64 25.45 -1.76
N LYS A 29 29.82 24.31 -1.09
CA LYS A 29 29.41 23.01 -1.61
C LYS A 29 27.95 23.21 -1.92
N LYS A 30 27.66 23.58 -3.16
CA LYS A 30 26.31 23.69 -3.67
C LYS A 30 25.85 22.27 -3.53
N ALA A 31 25.09 22.01 -2.46
CA ALA A 31 24.51 20.72 -2.20
C ALA A 31 23.94 20.31 -3.55
N THR A 32 24.55 19.28 -4.15
CA THR A 32 24.12 18.75 -5.42
C THR A 32 22.72 18.26 -5.09
N ARG A 33 21.72 19.09 -5.38
CA ARG A 33 20.33 18.77 -5.17
C ARG A 33 20.13 17.62 -6.15
N THR A 34 20.31 16.39 -5.67
CA THR A 34 20.09 15.17 -6.42
C THR A 34 18.67 15.30 -6.92
N ARG A 35 18.54 15.69 -8.19
CA ARG A 35 17.25 15.98 -8.78
C ARG A 35 16.53 14.63 -8.78
N SER A 36 15.45 14.52 -8.02
CA SER A 36 14.70 13.27 -8.00
C SER A 36 14.21 12.99 -9.41
N CYS A 37 14.28 11.73 -9.81
CA CYS A 37 13.77 11.32 -11.10
C CYS A 37 12.26 11.57 -11.13
N LEU A 38 11.80 12.08 -12.26
CA LEU A 38 10.38 12.30 -12.51
C LEU A 38 9.77 11.05 -13.12
N ASP A 39 8.46 10.91 -13.01
CA ASP A 39 7.75 9.85 -13.72
C ASP A 39 7.75 10.12 -15.23
N LEU A 40 7.51 9.06 -16.01
CA LEU A 40 7.12 9.23 -17.40
C LEU A 40 5.77 9.97 -17.47
N PRO A 41 5.49 10.73 -18.54
CA PRO A 41 4.17 11.30 -18.77
C PRO A 41 3.10 10.22 -18.68
N GLU A 42 1.96 10.56 -18.09
CA GLU A 42 0.90 9.58 -17.82
C GLU A 42 0.47 8.88 -19.11
N GLU A 43 0.31 9.64 -20.20
CA GLU A 43 -0.09 9.16 -21.54
C GLU A 43 0.83 8.05 -22.06
N VAL A 44 2.13 8.17 -21.78
CA VAL A 44 3.13 7.16 -22.18
C VAL A 44 2.99 5.90 -21.35
N LEU A 45 2.73 6.04 -20.05
CA LEU A 45 2.48 4.91 -19.16
C LEU A 45 1.17 4.20 -19.52
N GLU A 46 0.10 4.94 -19.82
CA GLU A 46 -1.18 4.36 -20.25
C GLU A 46 -1.01 3.60 -21.57
N GLN A 47 -0.24 4.15 -22.51
CA GLN A 47 0.05 3.49 -23.79
C GLN A 47 0.88 2.22 -23.58
N MET A 48 1.93 2.26 -22.75
CA MET A 48 2.74 1.08 -22.43
C MET A 48 1.88 0.00 -21.75
N PHE A 49 1.10 0.38 -20.74
CA PHE A 49 0.22 -0.53 -20.02
C PHE A 49 -0.89 -1.09 -20.92
N GLY A 50 -1.50 -0.26 -21.75
CA GLY A 50 -2.55 -0.66 -22.69
C GLY A 50 -2.09 -1.73 -23.67
N ARG A 51 -0.82 -1.69 -24.10
CA ARG A 51 -0.22 -2.74 -24.96
C ARG A 51 0.00 -4.07 -24.23
N LEU A 52 0.24 -4.04 -22.92
CA LEU A 52 0.41 -5.25 -22.11
C LEU A 52 -0.93 -5.84 -21.64
N SER A 53 -1.92 -4.98 -21.46
CA SER A 53 -3.23 -5.31 -20.91
C SER A 53 -4.31 -5.54 -21.98
N VAL A 54 -3.91 -5.72 -23.25
CA VAL A 54 -4.83 -6.01 -24.37
C VAL A 54 -5.61 -7.28 -24.04
N GLY A 55 -6.94 -7.14 -23.88
CA GLY A 55 -7.84 -8.23 -23.46
C GLY A 55 -8.32 -8.17 -21.99
N VAL A 56 -7.67 -7.38 -21.12
CA VAL A 56 -8.03 -7.25 -19.69
C VAL A 56 -8.58 -5.86 -19.35
N MET A 57 -8.37 -4.87 -20.21
CA MET A 57 -8.86 -3.48 -20.05
C MET A 57 -10.39 -3.34 -19.96
N SER A 58 -11.17 -4.37 -20.28
CA SER A 58 -12.62 -4.35 -20.10
C SER A 58 -13.07 -4.68 -18.66
N ALA A 59 -12.26 -5.38 -17.86
CA ALA A 59 -12.66 -5.80 -16.51
C ALA A 59 -12.46 -4.70 -15.45
N PHE A 60 -11.44 -3.84 -15.61
CA PHE A 60 -11.09 -2.84 -14.59
C PHE A 60 -11.87 -1.53 -14.69
N HIS A 61 -12.39 -1.16 -15.87
CA HIS A 61 -13.17 0.08 -16.02
C HIS A 61 -14.41 0.10 -15.12
N HIS A 62 -15.09 -1.04 -14.97
CA HIS A 62 -16.26 -1.14 -14.09
C HIS A 62 -15.91 -1.13 -12.61
N ALA A 63 -14.75 -1.65 -12.22
CA ALA A 63 -14.28 -1.63 -10.83
C ALA A 63 -13.82 -0.23 -10.39
N LEU A 64 -13.27 0.57 -11.32
CA LEU A 64 -12.89 1.98 -11.08
C LEU A 64 -14.10 2.94 -11.13
N GLN A 65 -15.22 2.51 -11.72
CA GLN A 65 -16.52 3.21 -11.66
C GLN A 65 -17.30 2.93 -10.37
N LEU A 66 -16.83 1.99 -9.53
CA LEU A 66 -17.36 1.84 -8.20
C LEU A 66 -17.00 3.13 -7.46
N GLU A 67 -18.01 3.94 -7.12
CA GLU A 67 -17.83 4.99 -6.13
C GLU A 67 -17.00 4.43 -4.96
N PRO A 68 -16.11 5.22 -4.34
CA PRO A 68 -15.31 4.75 -3.20
C PRO A 68 -16.22 4.16 -2.11
N GLN A 69 -16.45 2.85 -2.19
CA GLN A 69 -17.17 2.05 -1.20
C GLN A 69 -16.37 2.00 0.11
N GLU A 70 -15.21 2.66 0.17
CA GLU A 70 -14.49 3.06 1.39
C GLU A 70 -15.40 3.74 2.43
N LYS A 71 -16.53 4.34 2.03
CA LYS A 71 -17.47 4.98 2.96
C LYS A 71 -18.57 4.09 3.52
N LEU A 72 -18.74 2.88 3.00
CA LEU A 72 -19.68 1.92 3.57
C LEU A 72 -18.85 0.95 4.40
N ASN A 73 -19.04 0.95 5.73
CA ASN A 73 -18.53 -0.09 6.63
C ASN A 73 -19.23 -1.41 6.33
N LEU A 74 -18.95 -1.97 5.14
CA LEU A 74 -19.55 -3.18 4.63
C LEU A 74 -19.09 -4.31 5.53
N THR A 75 -20.03 -4.81 6.31
CA THR A 75 -19.85 -5.99 7.15
C THR A 75 -20.51 -7.16 6.45
N CYS A 76 -20.16 -8.40 6.83
CA CYS A 76 -20.90 -9.58 6.39
C CYS A 76 -22.41 -9.33 6.55
N PRO A 77 -23.19 -9.38 5.45
CA PRO A 77 -24.62 -9.07 5.52
C PRO A 77 -25.30 -10.13 6.38
N SER A 78 -25.70 -9.72 7.59
CA SER A 78 -26.56 -10.52 8.45
C SER A 78 -28.01 -10.20 8.07
N THR A 79 -28.82 -11.23 7.85
CA THR A 79 -30.22 -11.13 7.38
C THR A 79 -31.15 -10.28 8.25
N SER A 80 -30.69 -9.75 9.38
CA SER A 80 -31.46 -8.86 10.25
C SER A 80 -31.49 -7.39 9.82
N ARG A 81 -30.62 -6.93 8.90
CA ARG A 81 -30.69 -5.54 8.39
C ARG A 81 -31.38 -5.51 7.04
N THR A 82 -32.71 -5.49 7.12
CA THR A 82 -33.58 -4.74 6.22
C THR A 82 -33.12 -4.67 4.78
N LEU A 83 -33.53 -5.69 4.03
CA LEU A 83 -33.80 -5.61 2.60
C LEU A 83 -35.05 -4.72 2.37
N THR A 84 -35.02 -3.50 2.90
CA THR A 84 -36.05 -2.47 2.70
C THR A 84 -35.45 -1.37 1.84
N ASP A 85 -35.07 -1.73 0.62
CA ASP A 85 -35.16 -0.82 -0.51
C ASP A 85 -35.34 -1.66 -1.79
N SER A 86 -36.60 -2.02 -2.06
CA SER A 86 -37.00 -2.99 -3.09
C SER A 86 -36.92 -2.48 -4.54
N LYS A 87 -35.93 -1.64 -4.89
CA LYS A 87 -35.84 -1.09 -6.26
C LYS A 87 -34.47 -1.05 -6.91
N THR A 88 -33.39 -1.38 -6.22
CA THR A 88 -32.04 -1.41 -6.79
C THR A 88 -31.51 -2.84 -6.88
N ARG A 89 -31.28 -3.32 -8.10
CA ARG A 89 -30.64 -4.62 -8.35
C ARG A 89 -29.21 -4.56 -7.83
N LEU A 90 -28.97 -5.15 -6.67
CA LEU A 90 -27.63 -5.20 -6.07
C LEU A 90 -26.61 -5.85 -7.04
N PRO A 91 -25.36 -5.37 -7.03
CA PRO A 91 -24.30 -5.92 -7.88
C PRO A 91 -23.93 -7.35 -7.45
N VAL A 92 -23.28 -8.10 -8.36
CA VAL A 92 -22.96 -9.53 -8.17
C VAL A 92 -22.14 -9.79 -6.90
N ASN A 93 -21.23 -8.88 -6.54
CA ASN A 93 -20.35 -9.01 -5.38
C ASN A 93 -21.11 -9.01 -4.04
N LEU A 94 -22.28 -8.34 -3.97
CA LEU A 94 -23.12 -8.32 -2.77
C LEU A 94 -24.19 -9.42 -2.77
N ARG A 95 -24.48 -10.03 -3.92
CA ARG A 95 -25.44 -11.13 -4.09
C ARG A 95 -24.80 -12.52 -4.02
N SER A 96 -23.48 -12.59 -4.01
CA SER A 96 -22.73 -13.84 -3.91
C SER A 96 -22.94 -14.51 -2.54
N VAL A 97 -22.87 -15.84 -2.52
CA VAL A 97 -22.81 -16.63 -1.27
C VAL A 97 -21.55 -16.33 -0.45
N SER A 98 -20.50 -15.84 -1.11
CA SER A 98 -19.26 -15.36 -0.50
C SER A 98 -19.08 -13.89 -0.90
N PRO A 99 -19.81 -12.95 -0.26
CA PRO A 99 -19.84 -11.56 -0.71
C PRO A 99 -18.50 -10.86 -0.50
N TRP A 100 -18.19 -9.90 -1.37
CA TRP A 100 -16.93 -9.15 -1.32
C TRP A 100 -17.13 -7.67 -1.60
N ALA A 101 -16.18 -6.88 -1.13
CA ALA A 101 -16.02 -5.47 -1.47
C ALA A 101 -14.60 -5.23 -1.99
N TYR A 102 -14.36 -4.04 -2.54
CA TYR A 102 -13.05 -3.65 -3.06
C TYR A 102 -12.42 -2.58 -2.18
N ARG A 103 -11.10 -2.65 -2.06
CA ARG A 103 -10.25 -1.59 -1.51
C ARG A 103 -9.22 -1.18 -2.55
N LEU A 104 -8.80 0.07 -2.54
CA LEU A 104 -7.78 0.56 -3.47
C LEU A 104 -6.38 0.36 -2.89
N SER A 105 -5.60 -0.50 -3.53
CA SER A 105 -4.19 -0.74 -3.24
C SER A 105 -3.34 0.31 -3.94
N TYR A 106 -2.78 1.26 -3.18
CA TYR A 106 -1.91 2.32 -3.69
C TYR A 106 -0.43 1.93 -3.62
N ASP A 107 0.28 2.05 -4.75
CA ASP A 107 1.74 1.94 -4.81
C ASP A 107 2.29 3.04 -5.73
N PRO A 108 3.06 4.02 -5.19
CA PRO A 108 3.62 5.10 -5.99
C PRO A 108 4.66 4.63 -7.01
N ASN A 109 5.25 3.45 -6.81
CA ASN A 109 6.33 2.91 -7.64
C ASN A 109 5.81 2.05 -8.80
N ARG A 110 4.50 2.09 -9.06
CA ARG A 110 3.82 1.26 -10.04
C ARG A 110 2.83 2.08 -10.86
N TYR A 111 2.58 1.64 -12.09
CA TYR A 111 1.47 2.06 -12.92
C TYR A 111 0.61 0.84 -13.33
N PRO A 112 -0.73 0.87 -13.16
CA PRO A 112 -1.49 1.94 -12.49
C PRO A 112 -1.17 2.00 -10.99
N ARG A 113 -1.20 3.22 -10.43
CA ARG A 113 -0.86 3.47 -9.02
C ARG A 113 -1.89 2.85 -8.07
N TYR A 114 -3.16 2.87 -8.48
CA TYR A 114 -4.27 2.28 -7.74
C TYR A 114 -4.72 0.99 -8.43
N ILE A 115 -4.84 -0.08 -7.65
CA ILE A 115 -5.43 -1.35 -8.10
C ILE A 115 -6.58 -1.71 -7.16
N PRO A 116 -7.79 -1.99 -7.65
CA PRO A 116 -8.87 -2.49 -6.83
C PRO A 116 -8.61 -3.95 -6.43
N GLU A 117 -8.47 -4.20 -5.13
CA GLU A 117 -8.32 -5.54 -4.56
C GLU A 117 -9.60 -5.94 -3.83
N ALA A 118 -10.15 -7.11 -4.17
CA ALA A 118 -11.29 -7.69 -3.48
C ALA A 118 -10.91 -8.21 -2.09
N TYR A 119 -11.81 -8.03 -1.12
CA TYR A 119 -11.74 -8.67 0.20
C TYR A 119 -13.11 -9.22 0.58
N CYS A 120 -13.11 -10.39 1.22
CA CYS A 120 -14.35 -11.08 1.58
C CYS A 120 -14.98 -10.41 2.81
N LEU A 121 -16.30 -10.22 2.77
CA LEU A 121 -17.04 -9.61 3.88
C LEU A 121 -17.34 -10.61 5.00
N CYS A 122 -17.51 -11.89 4.65
CA CYS A 122 -17.81 -12.99 5.57
C CYS A 122 -16.61 -13.92 5.74
N LYS A 123 -16.57 -14.66 6.86
CA LYS A 123 -15.55 -15.70 7.10
C LYS A 123 -15.96 -17.04 6.48
N GLY A 124 -17.20 -17.43 6.71
CA GLY A 124 -17.90 -18.54 6.07
C GLY A 124 -18.70 -18.07 4.85
N CYS A 125 -19.64 -18.90 4.41
CA CYS A 125 -20.49 -18.62 3.24
C CYS A 125 -21.97 -18.60 3.62
N LEU A 126 -22.74 -17.75 2.95
CA LEU A 126 -24.19 -17.56 3.14
C LEU A 126 -24.98 -18.65 2.39
N ILE A 127 -24.85 -19.90 2.85
CA ILE A 127 -25.49 -21.09 2.25
C ILE A 127 -26.60 -21.65 3.16
N GLY A 128 -26.77 -21.12 4.37
CA GLY A 128 -27.83 -21.55 5.26
C GLY A 128 -29.23 -21.32 4.67
N PRO A 129 -30.26 -22.08 5.10
CA PRO A 129 -31.65 -21.97 4.64
C PRO A 129 -32.23 -20.56 4.64
N TYR A 130 -31.74 -19.68 5.51
CA TYR A 130 -32.16 -18.27 5.59
C TYR A 130 -31.02 -17.30 5.25
N GLY A 131 -30.04 -17.77 4.48
CA GLY A 131 -28.86 -17.00 4.14
C GLY A 131 -27.90 -16.80 5.31
N GLU A 132 -27.97 -17.63 6.36
CA GLU A 132 -27.00 -17.60 7.44
C GLU A 132 -25.62 -18.11 7.01
N GLU A 133 -24.61 -17.60 7.69
CA GLU A 133 -23.22 -17.99 7.49
C GLU A 133 -22.96 -19.41 8.00
N SER A 134 -22.57 -20.30 7.10
CA SER A 134 -22.18 -21.68 7.42
C SER A 134 -20.73 -21.72 7.89
N ASN A 135 -20.51 -22.30 9.07
CA ASN A 135 -19.18 -22.58 9.64
C ASN A 135 -18.49 -23.81 9.04
N GLN A 136 -19.09 -24.48 8.06
CA GLN A 136 -18.48 -25.63 7.36
C GLN A 136 -17.77 -25.22 6.08
N HIS A 137 -17.95 -23.96 5.68
CA HIS A 137 -17.37 -23.38 4.49
C HIS A 137 -16.58 -22.14 4.84
N ARG A 138 -15.75 -21.69 3.91
CA ARG A 138 -14.93 -20.50 4.03
C ARG A 138 -15.04 -19.65 2.78
N SER A 139 -15.27 -18.36 2.98
CA SER A 139 -15.09 -17.37 1.94
C SER A 139 -13.59 -17.10 1.75
N THR A 140 -13.10 -17.39 0.55
CA THR A 140 -11.67 -17.25 0.19
C THR A 140 -11.52 -16.34 -1.02
N PRO A 141 -10.57 -15.38 -1.02
CA PRO A 141 -10.33 -14.54 -2.19
C PRO A 141 -9.79 -15.34 -3.38
N VAL A 142 -10.27 -15.00 -4.57
CA VAL A 142 -9.79 -15.54 -5.85
C VAL A 142 -8.80 -14.56 -6.46
N TYR A 143 -7.61 -15.06 -6.80
CA TYR A 143 -6.52 -14.25 -7.33
C TYR A 143 -6.34 -14.46 -8.84
N THR A 144 -6.00 -13.39 -9.54
CA THR A 144 -5.59 -13.43 -10.95
C THR A 144 -4.24 -12.73 -11.12
N PRO A 145 -3.38 -13.21 -12.03
CA PRO A 145 -2.18 -12.48 -12.40
C PRO A 145 -2.56 -11.23 -13.21
N SER A 146 -2.12 -10.07 -12.75
CA SER A 146 -2.32 -8.78 -13.41
C SER A 146 -0.96 -8.17 -13.75
N VAL A 147 -0.79 -7.75 -15.01
CA VAL A 147 0.42 -7.05 -15.45
C VAL A 147 0.42 -5.62 -14.92
N VAL A 148 1.57 -5.11 -14.51
CA VAL A 148 1.76 -3.73 -14.05
C VAL A 148 3.14 -3.23 -14.48
N LEU A 149 3.29 -1.92 -14.64
CA LEU A 149 4.58 -1.30 -14.92
C LEU A 149 5.21 -0.84 -13.61
N ARG A 150 6.36 -1.39 -13.23
CA ARG A 150 7.08 -1.03 -12.00
C ARG A 150 8.27 -0.13 -12.32
N ARG A 151 8.47 0.93 -11.53
CA ARG A 151 9.67 1.75 -11.59
C ARG A 151 10.89 0.89 -11.37
N THR A 152 11.83 1.01 -12.29
CA THR A 152 13.18 0.50 -12.13
C THR A 152 14.01 1.55 -11.36
N GLY A 153 15.05 1.12 -10.65
CA GLY A 153 15.97 2.04 -9.96
C GLY A 153 16.80 2.92 -10.91
N SER A 154 16.68 2.70 -12.22
CA SER A 154 17.39 3.42 -13.26
C SER A 154 16.67 4.72 -13.63
N CYS A 155 17.46 5.74 -13.93
CA CYS A 155 16.99 7.08 -14.28
C CYS A 155 17.62 7.53 -15.58
N ILE A 156 16.81 7.65 -16.63
CA ILE A 156 17.26 7.95 -17.99
C ILE A 156 16.71 9.32 -18.35
N GLY A 157 17.59 10.27 -18.68
CA GLY A 157 17.18 11.64 -19.02
C GLY A 157 16.40 12.36 -17.92
N GLY A 158 16.61 12.00 -16.65
CA GLY A 158 15.89 12.56 -15.50
C GLY A 158 14.50 11.96 -15.25
N ARG A 159 14.12 10.89 -15.96
CA ARG A 159 12.87 10.14 -15.73
C ARG A 159 13.13 8.71 -15.29
N HIS A 160 12.22 8.16 -14.49
CA HIS A 160 12.22 6.75 -14.13
C HIS A 160 11.99 5.88 -15.37
N SER A 161 12.79 4.83 -15.52
CA SER A 161 12.46 3.73 -16.44
C SER A 161 11.52 2.74 -15.76
N TYR A 162 10.72 2.03 -16.56
CA TYR A 162 9.70 1.09 -16.08
C TYR A 162 9.93 -0.29 -16.71
N ALA A 163 9.62 -1.33 -15.95
CA ALA A 163 9.62 -2.71 -16.41
C ALA A 163 8.27 -3.36 -16.12
N GLU A 164 7.82 -4.25 -16.98
CA GLU A 164 6.63 -5.06 -16.75
C GLU A 164 6.89 -6.10 -15.66
N ILE A 165 5.93 -6.29 -14.77
CA ILE A 165 5.89 -7.40 -13.82
C ILE A 165 4.46 -7.89 -13.68
N TYR A 166 4.30 -9.12 -13.19
CA TYR A 166 2.99 -9.67 -12.82
C TYR A 166 2.81 -9.63 -11.31
N VAL A 167 1.65 -9.14 -10.87
CA VAL A 167 1.24 -9.13 -9.46
C VAL A 167 -0.05 -9.93 -9.30
N SER A 168 -0.19 -10.58 -8.15
CA SER A 168 -1.40 -11.32 -7.80
C SER A 168 -2.44 -10.37 -7.23
N VAL A 169 -3.59 -10.22 -7.90
CA VAL A 169 -4.67 -9.31 -7.49
C VAL A 169 -5.91 -10.13 -7.16
N ALA A 170 -6.50 -9.89 -5.99
CA ALA A 170 -7.78 -10.49 -5.63
C ALA A 170 -8.90 -9.83 -6.43
N VAL A 171 -9.65 -10.60 -7.22
CA VAL A 171 -10.73 -10.08 -8.10
C VAL A 171 -12.13 -10.35 -7.56
N GLY A 172 -12.25 -11.25 -6.58
CA GLY A 172 -13.51 -11.58 -5.93
C GLY A 172 -13.31 -12.60 -4.83
N CYS A 173 -14.41 -13.11 -4.28
CA CYS A 173 -14.40 -14.18 -3.30
C CYS A 173 -15.22 -15.38 -3.78
N THR A 174 -14.75 -16.57 -3.45
CA THR A 174 -15.42 -17.84 -3.70
C THR A 174 -15.67 -18.57 -2.38
N CYS A 175 -16.58 -19.54 -2.41
CA CYS A 175 -16.89 -20.39 -1.28
C CYS A 175 -16.22 -21.75 -1.43
N VAL A 176 -15.46 -22.16 -0.41
CA VAL A 176 -14.79 -23.48 -0.37
C VAL A 176 -15.18 -24.25 0.90
N PRO A 177 -15.27 -25.58 0.86
CA PRO A 177 -15.47 -26.38 2.07
C PRO A 177 -14.23 -26.29 2.99
N LEU A 178 -14.44 -26.27 4.30
CA LEU A 178 -13.34 -26.33 5.27
C LEU A 178 -12.72 -27.72 5.28
N GLN A 179 -11.41 -27.80 5.06
CA GLN A 179 -10.69 -29.06 5.22
C GLN A 179 -10.55 -29.41 6.70
N GLU A 180 -10.61 -30.71 7.01
CA GLU A 180 -10.55 -31.27 8.37
C GLU A 180 -9.33 -30.78 9.19
N LYS A 181 -8.18 -30.60 8.51
CA LYS A 181 -6.94 -30.11 9.11
C LYS A 181 -7.01 -28.66 9.64
N GLU A 182 -7.86 -27.81 9.06
CA GLU A 182 -8.06 -26.43 9.56
C GLU A 182 -9.00 -26.38 10.77
N ARG A 183 -9.95 -27.33 10.88
CA ARG A 183 -10.88 -27.42 12.02
C ARG A 183 -10.13 -27.69 13.33
N ASP A 184 -9.12 -28.54 13.30
CA ASP A 184 -8.31 -28.89 14.48
C ASP A 184 -7.41 -27.74 14.96
N GLY A 185 -6.84 -26.97 14.02
CA GLY A 185 -6.02 -25.79 14.31
C GLY A 185 -6.82 -24.63 14.92
N GLN A 186 -8.06 -24.43 14.47
CA GLN A 186 -8.93 -23.38 15.01
C GLN A 186 -9.45 -23.71 16.42
N ASN A 187 -9.77 -24.99 16.67
CA ASN A 187 -10.20 -25.48 17.99
C ASN A 187 -9.07 -25.41 19.03
N SER A 188 -7.84 -25.74 18.63
CA SER A 188 -6.68 -25.67 19.52
C SER A 188 -6.36 -24.21 19.90
N ASN A 189 -6.45 -23.27 18.97
CA ASN A 189 -6.27 -21.84 19.26
C ASN A 189 -7.38 -21.28 20.18
N GLN A 190 -8.64 -21.63 19.97
CA GLN A 190 -9.74 -21.23 20.87
C GLN A 190 -9.59 -21.84 22.27
N SER A 191 -9.09 -23.08 22.37
CA SER A 191 -8.82 -23.75 23.65
C SER A 191 -7.69 -23.06 24.44
N LEU A 192 -6.64 -22.60 23.75
CA LEU A 192 -5.53 -21.87 24.35
C LEU A 192 -5.97 -20.49 24.86
N GLU A 193 -6.71 -19.70 24.06
CA GLU A 193 -7.26 -18.42 24.51
C GLU A 193 -8.24 -18.58 25.68
N GLY A 194 -9.06 -19.64 25.69
CA GLY A 194 -9.95 -19.97 26.79
C GLY A 194 -9.21 -20.29 28.09
N ARG A 195 -8.08 -21.03 28.01
CA ARG A 195 -7.21 -21.33 29.17
C ARG A 195 -6.48 -20.09 29.68
N GLU A 196 -5.99 -19.23 28.79
CA GLU A 196 -5.31 -17.99 29.19
C GLU A 196 -6.24 -16.99 29.88
N LYS A 197 -7.48 -16.85 29.39
CA LYS A 197 -8.51 -16.01 30.04
C LYS A 197 -8.88 -16.54 31.43
N LYS A 198 -9.04 -17.87 31.57
CA LYS A 198 -9.32 -18.52 32.86
C LYS A 198 -8.15 -18.38 33.84
N ALA A 199 -6.91 -18.49 33.37
CA ALA A 199 -5.72 -18.27 34.19
C ALA A 199 -5.64 -16.83 34.71
N ARG A 200 -5.81 -15.81 33.84
CA ARG A 200 -5.80 -14.40 34.24
C ARG A 200 -6.90 -14.07 35.26
N GLN A 201 -8.06 -14.69 35.15
CA GLN A 201 -9.18 -14.49 36.07
C GLN A 201 -8.91 -15.08 37.47
N LEU A 202 -8.22 -16.24 37.53
CA LEU A 202 -7.77 -16.84 38.79
C LEU A 202 -6.69 -16.00 39.48
N PHE A 203 -5.75 -15.43 38.73
CA PHE A 203 -4.72 -14.54 39.30
C PHE A 203 -5.28 -13.19 39.79
N SER A 204 -6.37 -12.69 39.18
CA SER A 204 -7.02 -11.46 39.63
C SER A 204 -7.84 -11.63 40.92
N ALA A 205 -8.33 -12.84 41.20
CA ALA A 205 -9.12 -13.13 42.40
C ALA A 205 -8.25 -13.33 43.66
N GLY A 206 -6.98 -13.72 43.52
CA GLY A 206 -6.07 -13.97 44.63
C GLY A 206 -5.31 -12.74 45.18
N LYS A 207 -5.59 -11.52 44.69
CA LYS A 207 -4.82 -10.30 45.05
C LYS A 207 -5.59 -9.32 45.94
N LYS A 208 -6.68 -9.78 46.58
CA LYS A 208 -7.36 -9.07 47.68
C LYS A 208 -7.22 -9.89 48.96
N ALA A 209 -6.10 -9.72 49.65
CA ALA A 209 -5.92 -9.99 51.06
C ALA A 209 -4.82 -9.05 51.56
#